data_AF-A0AAD1NMM8-F1
#
_entry.id   AF-A0AAD1NMM8-F1
#
_cell.length_a   1.000
_cell.length_b   1.000
_cell.length_c   1.000
_cell.angle_alpha   90.00
_cell.angle_beta   90.00
_cell.angle_gamma   90.00
#
_symmetry.space_group_name_H-M   'P 1'
#
loop_
_entity.id
_entity.type
_entity.pdbx_description
1 polymer ?
#
loop_
_entity_poly.entity_id
_entity_poly.type
_entity_poly.pdbx_seq_one_letter_code
_entity_poly.pdbx_strand_id
1 'polypeptide(L)'
;MRRNFSKVAGFEANGGFLLGTDIQVNGVQLTALATRDAVLPVLAALAMSGKGFLSTLVKHLPQIYTASDRIQNFSRYKSLEIIENFLREPQQLLSQLDLTGFELVNADTTDGLRMMFSNGEVVHLRPSGNAPELRCYAESDSVDRAKSLVESVLNTIEKL
;
A
#
# COMPACT_ATOMS: atom_id res chain seq x y z
N MET A 1 15.67 22.42 4.80
CA MET A 1 16.14 22.18 6.18
C MET A 1 16.12 20.68 6.43
N ARG A 2 17.28 20.02 6.57
CA ARG A 2 17.32 18.61 6.98
C ARG A 2 17.03 18.56 8.49
N ARG A 3 15.95 17.91 8.90
CA ARG A 3 15.67 17.67 10.33
C ARG A 3 16.68 16.62 10.82
N ASN A 4 17.42 16.92 11.89
CA ASN A 4 18.30 15.95 12.54
C ASN A 4 17.47 15.06 13.47
N PHE A 5 17.27 13.81 13.08
CA PHE A 5 16.59 12.80 13.89
C PHE A 5 17.62 11.86 14.52
N SER A 6 17.44 11.52 15.79
CA SER A 6 18.34 10.62 16.53
C SER A 6 18.05 9.13 16.31
N LYS A 7 16.91 8.79 15.71
CA LYS A 7 16.50 7.44 15.32
C LYS A 7 15.79 7.54 13.98
N VAL A 8 16.35 6.91 12.95
CA VAL A 8 15.78 6.88 11.61
C VAL A 8 15.63 5.43 11.17
N ALA A 9 14.45 5.10 10.64
CA ALA A 9 14.21 3.84 9.98
C ALA A 9 13.38 4.08 8.72
N GLY A 10 13.56 3.19 7.74
CA GLY A 10 12.70 3.08 6.56
C GLY A 10 12.21 1.66 6.42
N PHE A 11 11.06 1.44 5.80
CA PHE A 11 10.59 0.10 5.48
C PHE A 11 9.68 0.14 4.25
N GLU A 12 9.46 -1.02 3.65
CA GLU A 12 8.54 -1.20 2.54
C GLU A 12 7.44 -2.20 2.90
N ALA A 13 6.34 -2.20 2.15
CA ALA A 13 5.24 -3.15 2.33
C ALA A 13 5.64 -4.63 2.17
N ASN A 14 6.80 -4.90 1.54
CA ASN A 14 7.37 -6.25 1.43
C ASN A 14 8.00 -6.77 2.74
N GLY A 15 8.04 -5.94 3.80
CA GLY A 15 8.59 -6.29 5.11
C GLY A 15 10.08 -5.97 5.28
N GLY A 16 10.78 -5.52 4.24
CA GLY A 16 12.16 -5.08 4.32
C GLY A 16 12.28 -3.83 5.20
N PHE A 17 13.14 -3.91 6.22
CA PHE A 17 13.36 -2.82 7.18
C PHE A 17 14.80 -2.30 7.08
N LEU A 18 14.99 -0.99 7.16
CA LEU A 18 16.28 -0.32 7.06
C LEU A 18 16.50 0.52 8.32
N LEU A 19 17.53 0.20 9.09
CA LEU A 19 17.93 1.00 10.23
C LEU A 19 18.91 2.09 9.75
N GLY A 20 18.45 3.34 9.68
CA GLY A 20 19.18 4.46 9.08
C GLY A 20 20.17 5.15 10.02
N THR A 21 20.12 4.87 11.32
CA THR A 21 21.01 5.44 12.34
C THR A 21 21.32 4.40 13.39
N ASP A 22 22.50 4.49 14.01
CA ASP A 22 22.80 3.72 15.21
C ASP A 22 21.77 4.02 16.30
N ILE A 23 21.30 2.99 17.01
CA ILE A 23 20.37 3.12 18.12
C ILE A 23 20.87 2.39 19.36
N GLN A 24 20.37 2.81 20.52
CA GLN A 24 20.62 2.14 21.80
C GLN A 24 19.35 1.40 22.24
N VAL A 25 19.49 0.11 22.54
CA VAL A 25 18.42 -0.76 23.06
C VAL A 25 18.98 -1.48 24.29
N ASN A 26 18.41 -1.23 25.47
CA ASN A 26 18.84 -1.82 26.74
C ASN A 26 20.36 -1.67 27.02
N GLY A 27 20.95 -0.52 26.64
CA GLY A 27 22.38 -0.25 26.81
C GLY A 27 23.30 -0.92 25.78
N VAL A 28 22.74 -1.63 24.79
CA VAL A 28 23.47 -2.21 23.67
C VAL A 28 23.25 -1.36 22.43
N GLN A 29 24.33 -1.04 21.72
CA GLN A 29 24.27 -0.36 20.44
C GLN A 29 23.88 -1.34 19.33
N LEU A 30 22.87 -0.98 18.54
CA LEU A 30 22.58 -1.58 17.24
C LEU A 30 23.03 -0.60 16.16
N THR A 31 24.02 -1.00 15.37
CA THR A 31 24.57 -0.17 14.29
C THR A 31 23.57 -0.04 13.15
N ALA A 32 23.54 1.13 12.50
CA ALA A 32 22.80 1.34 11.28
C ALA A 32 23.13 0.27 10.23
N LEU A 33 22.11 -0.19 9.52
CA LEU A 33 22.24 -1.07 8.38
C LEU A 33 21.46 -0.47 7.23
N ALA A 34 22.17 0.22 6.34
CA ALA A 34 21.61 0.94 5.19
C ALA A 34 21.22 -0.01 4.04
N THR A 35 20.64 -1.16 4.38
CA THR A 35 20.06 -2.14 3.46
C THR A 35 18.90 -2.86 4.15
N ARG A 36 18.11 -3.62 3.39
CA ARG A 36 16.98 -4.36 3.93
C ARG A 36 17.45 -5.44 4.89
N ASP A 37 16.84 -5.46 6.06
CA ASP A 37 16.95 -6.47 7.09
C ASP A 37 15.58 -7.12 7.34
N ALA A 38 15.56 -8.45 7.42
CA ALA A 38 14.39 -9.23 7.77
C ALA A 38 14.41 -9.69 9.24
N VAL A 39 15.58 -9.68 9.90
CA VAL A 39 15.77 -10.19 11.26
C VAL A 39 15.37 -9.14 12.30
N LEU A 40 15.85 -7.90 12.17
CA LEU A 40 15.51 -6.82 13.11
C LEU A 40 14.00 -6.61 13.31
N PRO A 41 13.14 -6.51 12.26
CA PRO A 41 11.71 -6.33 12.46
C PRO A 41 11.05 -7.53 13.17
N VAL A 42 11.51 -8.76 12.91
CA VAL A 42 11.03 -9.96 13.60
C VAL A 42 11.42 -9.93 15.08
N LEU A 43 12.69 -9.66 15.40
CA LEU A 43 13.14 -9.57 16.78
C LEU A 43 12.45 -8.44 17.54
N ALA A 44 12.21 -7.30 16.90
CA ALA A 44 11.47 -6.19 17.48
C ALA A 44 10.04 -6.59 17.83
N ALA A 45 9.33 -7.25 16.91
CA ALA A 45 7.96 -7.71 17.16
C ALA A 45 7.88 -8.73 18.30
N LEU A 46 8.83 -9.70 18.35
CA LEU A 46 8.91 -10.70 19.41
C LEU A 46 9.26 -10.07 20.77
N ALA A 47 10.20 -9.13 20.79
CA ALA A 47 10.57 -8.40 22.00
C ALA A 47 9.37 -7.57 22.52
N MET A 48 8.63 -6.92 21.63
CA MET A 48 7.41 -6.18 21.98
C MET A 48 6.29 -7.08 22.49
N SER A 49 6.14 -8.30 21.96
CA SER A 49 5.13 -9.23 22.49
C SER A 49 5.50 -9.77 23.87
N GLY A 50 6.79 -9.82 24.20
CA GLY A 50 7.28 -10.38 25.46
C GLY A 50 6.80 -11.83 25.62
N LYS A 51 6.02 -12.09 26.68
CA LYS A 51 5.39 -13.40 26.93
C LYS A 51 3.97 -13.55 26.34
N GLY A 52 3.45 -12.51 25.70
CA GLY A 52 2.12 -12.48 25.07
C GLY A 52 2.11 -12.97 23.63
N PHE A 53 0.97 -12.83 22.96
CA PHE A 53 0.80 -13.22 21.56
C PHE A 53 1.01 -12.05 20.61
N LEU A 54 1.70 -12.27 19.48
CA LEU A 54 1.82 -11.29 18.39
C LEU A 54 0.45 -10.80 17.89
N SER A 55 -0.57 -11.66 17.89
CA SER A 55 -1.94 -11.31 17.51
C SER A 55 -2.54 -10.21 18.39
N THR A 56 -2.07 -10.06 19.64
CA THR A 56 -2.50 -8.97 20.52
C THR A 56 -1.95 -7.64 20.04
N LEU A 57 -0.68 -7.58 19.62
CA LEU A 57 -0.09 -6.36 19.03
C LEU A 57 -0.83 -5.94 17.75
N VAL A 58 -1.14 -6.91 16.89
CA VAL A 58 -1.89 -6.67 15.64
C VAL A 58 -3.28 -6.08 15.91
N LYS A 59 -3.99 -6.56 16.94
CA LYS A 59 -5.32 -6.02 17.32
C LYS A 59 -5.29 -4.56 17.79
N HIS A 60 -4.13 -4.03 18.20
CA HIS A 60 -3.99 -2.63 18.59
C HIS A 60 -3.66 -1.70 17.41
N LEU A 61 -3.35 -2.26 16.24
CA LEU A 61 -3.17 -1.46 15.01
C LEU A 61 -4.52 -0.96 14.50
N PRO A 62 -4.55 0.13 13.70
CA PRO A 62 -5.74 0.54 12.98
C PRO A 62 -6.33 -0.64 12.22
N GLN A 63 -7.65 -0.83 12.31
CA GLN A 63 -8.35 -1.92 11.63
C GLN A 63 -8.58 -1.56 10.15
N ILE A 64 -7.47 -1.38 9.43
CA ILE A 64 -7.43 -1.16 7.99
C ILE A 64 -6.95 -2.46 7.37
N TYR A 65 -7.78 -3.05 6.52
CA TYR A 65 -7.51 -4.30 5.85
C TYR A 65 -7.17 -4.03 4.39
N THR A 66 -6.15 -4.71 3.89
CA THR A 66 -5.65 -4.50 2.54
C THR A 66 -5.81 -5.74 1.69
N ALA A 67 -6.17 -5.56 0.42
CA ALA A 67 -6.09 -6.60 -0.60
C ALA A 67 -5.26 -6.08 -1.78
N SER A 68 -4.66 -7.00 -2.53
CA SER A 68 -3.90 -6.64 -3.73
C SER A 68 -3.91 -7.78 -4.74
N ASP A 69 -4.04 -7.44 -6.02
CA ASP A 69 -3.88 -8.39 -7.11
C ASP A 69 -3.39 -7.65 -8.38
N ARG A 70 -3.28 -8.37 -9.50
CA ARG A 70 -2.75 -7.84 -10.76
C ARG A 70 -3.37 -8.48 -11.99
N ILE A 71 -3.41 -7.70 -13.07
CA ILE A 71 -3.62 -8.22 -14.43
C ILE A 71 -2.23 -8.42 -15.06
N GLN A 72 -1.95 -9.65 -15.50
CA GLN A 72 -0.73 -10.00 -16.21
C GLN A 72 -0.88 -9.73 -17.72
N ASN A 73 0.24 -9.57 -18.43
CA ASN A 73 0.27 -9.26 -19.86
C ASN A 73 -0.50 -7.97 -20.22
N PHE A 74 -0.57 -7.03 -19.28
CA PHE A 74 -1.23 -5.75 -19.46
C PHE A 74 -0.21 -4.70 -19.89
N SER A 75 -0.40 -4.08 -21.05
CA SER A 75 0.60 -3.16 -21.59
C SER A 75 0.67 -1.88 -20.75
N ARG A 76 1.90 -1.39 -20.54
CA ARG A 76 2.13 -0.13 -19.80
C ARG A 76 1.40 1.05 -20.46
N TYR A 77 1.29 1.06 -21.78
CA TYR A 77 0.55 2.08 -22.53
C TYR A 77 -0.92 2.12 -22.11
N LYS A 78 -1.61 0.97 -22.08
CA LYS A 78 -3.00 0.90 -21.62
C LYS A 78 -3.15 1.35 -20.16
N SER A 79 -2.18 1.01 -19.30
CA SER A 79 -2.21 1.45 -17.91
C SER A 79 -2.11 2.98 -17.78
N LEU A 80 -1.25 3.61 -18.59
CA LEU A 80 -1.11 5.07 -18.60
C LEU A 80 -2.36 5.73 -19.19
N GLU A 81 -2.96 5.15 -20.22
CA GLU A 81 -4.21 5.64 -20.82
C GLU A 81 -5.35 5.68 -19.79
N ILE A 82 -5.48 4.67 -18.91
CA ILE A 82 -6.45 4.69 -17.80
C ILE A 82 -6.21 5.89 -16.88
N ILE A 83 -4.96 6.16 -16.51
CA ILE A 83 -4.61 7.28 -15.63
C ILE A 83 -4.87 8.63 -16.33
N GLU A 84 -4.56 8.74 -17.61
CA GLU A 84 -4.84 9.95 -18.41
C GLU A 84 -6.34 10.18 -18.61
N ASN A 85 -7.13 9.10 -18.77
CA ASN A 85 -8.59 9.17 -18.83
C ASN A 85 -9.16 9.67 -17.49
N PHE A 86 -8.62 9.22 -16.36
CA PHE A 86 -8.99 9.75 -15.05
C PHE A 86 -8.74 11.26 -14.95
N LEU A 87 -7.56 11.73 -15.39
CA LEU A 87 -7.20 13.14 -15.29
C LEU A 87 -8.08 14.05 -16.18
N ARG A 88 -8.58 13.52 -17.30
CA ARG A 88 -9.48 14.23 -18.22
C ARG A 88 -10.93 14.19 -17.76
N GLU A 89 -11.44 12.99 -17.45
CA GLU A 89 -12.84 12.73 -17.13
C GLU A 89 -12.97 11.78 -15.91
N PRO A 90 -12.69 12.27 -14.68
CA PRO A 90 -12.67 11.41 -13.49
C PRO A 90 -14.00 10.67 -13.27
N GLN A 91 -15.12 11.37 -13.44
CA GLN A 91 -16.45 10.78 -13.25
C GLN A 91 -16.75 9.66 -14.25
N GLN A 92 -16.27 9.79 -15.50
CA GLN A 92 -16.44 8.77 -16.51
C GLN A 92 -15.65 7.50 -16.15
N LEU A 93 -14.39 7.65 -15.73
CA LEU A 93 -13.60 6.49 -15.30
C LEU A 93 -14.19 5.85 -14.04
N LEU A 94 -14.62 6.64 -13.05
CA LEU A 94 -15.28 6.10 -11.86
C LEU A 94 -16.54 5.30 -12.24
N SER A 95 -17.31 5.77 -13.23
CA SER A 95 -18.45 5.01 -13.76
C SER A 95 -18.04 3.73 -14.48
N GLN A 96 -16.94 3.76 -15.22
CA GLN A 96 -16.42 2.55 -15.86
C GLN A 96 -16.01 1.55 -14.80
N LEU A 97 -15.26 1.96 -13.77
CA LEU A 97 -14.73 1.09 -12.72
C LEU A 97 -15.76 0.60 -11.70
N ASP A 98 -17.05 0.87 -11.88
CA ASP A 98 -18.13 0.57 -10.92
C ASP A 98 -17.91 1.25 -9.54
N LEU A 99 -17.38 2.47 -9.58
CA LEU A 99 -17.03 3.28 -8.40
C LEU A 99 -17.91 4.54 -8.24
N THR A 100 -19.03 4.66 -8.96
CA THR A 100 -19.92 5.84 -8.88
C THR A 100 -20.68 5.98 -7.59
N GLY A 101 -20.88 4.88 -6.85
CA GLY A 101 -21.47 4.89 -5.51
C GLY A 101 -20.56 5.49 -4.44
N PHE A 102 -19.29 5.76 -4.77
CA PHE A 102 -18.30 6.31 -3.85
C PHE A 102 -18.04 7.77 -4.15
N GLU A 103 -18.10 8.60 -3.11
CA GLU A 103 -17.69 9.99 -3.22
C GLU A 103 -16.16 10.07 -3.14
N LEU A 104 -15.53 10.45 -4.25
CA LEU A 104 -14.08 10.64 -4.34
C LEU A 104 -13.68 11.91 -3.57
N VAL A 105 -12.85 11.76 -2.54
CA VAL A 105 -12.36 12.85 -1.69
C VAL A 105 -10.98 13.34 -2.14
N ASN A 106 -10.13 12.42 -2.61
CA ASN A 106 -8.79 12.77 -3.07
C ASN A 106 -8.29 11.76 -4.11
N ALA A 107 -7.38 12.22 -4.98
CA ALA A 107 -6.64 11.38 -5.90
C ALA A 107 -5.17 11.81 -5.98
N ASP A 108 -4.26 10.84 -5.97
CA ASP A 108 -2.82 11.04 -6.09
C ASP A 108 -2.28 10.24 -7.28
N THR A 109 -1.55 10.91 -8.17
CA THR A 109 -0.97 10.31 -9.38
C THR A 109 0.55 10.16 -9.36
N THR A 110 1.19 10.31 -8.21
CA THR A 110 2.66 10.25 -8.05
C THR A 110 3.26 8.90 -8.44
N ASP A 111 2.59 7.80 -8.08
CA ASP A 111 3.00 6.42 -8.40
C ASP A 111 1.77 5.58 -8.79
N GLY A 112 1.19 5.88 -9.95
CA GLY A 112 -0.05 5.27 -10.43
C GLY A 112 -1.25 6.21 -10.25
N LEU A 113 -2.40 5.67 -9.88
CA LEU A 113 -3.61 6.41 -9.54
C LEU A 113 -4.16 5.85 -8.22
N ARG A 114 -3.96 6.59 -7.12
CA ARG A 114 -4.49 6.27 -5.80
C ARG A 114 -5.71 7.14 -5.51
N MET A 115 -6.89 6.53 -5.47
CA MET A 115 -8.18 7.17 -5.19
C MET A 115 -8.58 6.89 -3.75
N MET A 116 -9.01 7.93 -3.03
CA MET A 116 -9.50 7.86 -1.66
C MET A 116 -10.94 8.38 -1.59
N PHE A 117 -11.81 7.61 -0.94
CA PHE A 117 -13.24 7.85 -0.88
C PHE A 117 -13.70 8.29 0.51
N SER A 118 -14.88 8.92 0.60
CA SER A 118 -15.38 9.51 1.86
C SER A 118 -15.74 8.49 2.94
N ASN A 119 -15.96 7.23 2.57
CA ASN A 119 -16.13 6.10 3.49
C ASN A 119 -14.79 5.55 4.03
N GLY A 120 -13.66 6.14 3.66
CA GLY A 120 -12.32 5.70 4.07
C GLY A 120 -11.72 4.59 3.22
N GLU A 121 -12.45 4.10 2.21
CA GLU A 121 -11.91 3.11 1.27
C GLU A 121 -10.89 3.76 0.33
N VAL A 122 -9.94 2.95 -0.11
CA VAL A 122 -8.90 3.36 -1.07
C VAL A 122 -8.84 2.33 -2.19
N VAL A 123 -8.70 2.80 -3.43
CA VAL A 123 -8.35 1.98 -4.59
C VAL A 123 -7.12 2.58 -5.25
N HIS A 124 -6.07 1.78 -5.45
CA HIS A 124 -4.81 2.22 -6.05
C HIS A 124 -4.45 1.35 -7.25
N LEU A 125 -4.53 1.94 -8.44
CA LEU A 125 -4.08 1.35 -9.69
C LEU A 125 -2.62 1.73 -9.95
N ARG A 126 -1.74 0.76 -10.15
CA ARG A 126 -0.32 1.01 -10.34
C ARG A 126 0.26 0.21 -11.50
N PRO A 127 0.72 0.87 -12.58
CA PRO A 127 1.49 0.20 -13.62
C PRO A 127 2.79 -0.38 -13.02
N SER A 128 3.12 -1.62 -13.32
CA SER A 128 4.38 -2.22 -12.87
C SER A 128 5.57 -1.64 -13.65
N GLY A 129 6.62 -1.22 -12.92
CA GLY A 129 7.89 -0.82 -13.53
C GLY A 129 8.78 -1.99 -14.00
N ASN A 130 8.46 -3.22 -13.58
CA ASN A 130 9.32 -4.40 -13.74
C ASN A 130 8.78 -5.44 -14.73
N ALA A 131 7.51 -5.35 -15.10
CA ALA A 131 6.81 -6.34 -15.94
C ALA A 131 5.57 -5.70 -16.59
N PRO A 132 5.05 -6.23 -17.70
CA PRO A 132 3.80 -5.79 -18.31
C PRO A 132 2.60 -6.24 -17.46
N GLU A 133 2.39 -5.54 -16.35
CA GLU A 133 1.33 -5.82 -15.36
C GLU A 133 0.70 -4.52 -14.87
N LEU A 134 -0.61 -4.55 -14.62
CA LEU A 134 -1.31 -3.53 -13.84
C LEU A 134 -1.66 -4.10 -12.48
N ARG A 135 -1.23 -3.44 -11.40
CA ARG A 135 -1.58 -3.84 -10.02
C ARG A 135 -2.76 -3.02 -9.52
N CYS A 136 -3.61 -3.65 -8.73
CA CYS A 136 -4.65 -2.99 -7.96
C CYS A 136 -4.45 -3.31 -6.48
N TYR A 137 -4.49 -2.28 -5.64
CA TYR A 137 -4.49 -2.39 -4.20
C TYR A 137 -5.77 -1.74 -3.66
N ALA A 138 -6.37 -2.32 -2.63
CA ALA A 138 -7.50 -1.71 -1.94
C ALA A 138 -7.29 -1.71 -0.42
N GLU A 139 -7.81 -0.68 0.24
CA GLU A 139 -7.90 -0.57 1.70
C GLU A 139 -9.38 -0.46 2.08
N SER A 140 -9.81 -1.19 3.11
CA SER A 140 -11.19 -1.15 3.64
C SER A 140 -11.24 -1.50 5.13
N ASP A 141 -12.43 -1.41 5.72
CA ASP A 141 -12.78 -1.84 7.08
C ASP A 141 -12.88 -3.36 7.29
N SER A 142 -12.77 -4.16 6.23
CA SER A 142 -12.81 -5.63 6.30
C SER A 142 -12.05 -6.28 5.16
N VAL A 143 -11.58 -7.51 5.40
CA VAL A 143 -10.82 -8.30 4.41
C VAL A 143 -11.67 -8.59 3.17
N ASP A 144 -12.92 -9.01 3.35
CA ASP A 144 -13.79 -9.38 2.25
C ASP A 144 -14.11 -8.18 1.37
N ARG A 145 -14.36 -7.01 1.99
CA ARG A 145 -14.62 -5.78 1.26
C ARG A 145 -13.42 -5.31 0.45
N ALA A 146 -12.21 -5.34 1.03
CA ALA A 146 -10.99 -5.00 0.31
C ALA A 146 -10.76 -5.93 -0.90
N LYS A 147 -11.01 -7.24 -0.76
CA LYS A 147 -10.94 -8.20 -1.86
C LYS A 147 -11.97 -7.91 -2.95
N SER A 148 -13.23 -7.71 -2.57
CA SER A 148 -14.30 -7.39 -3.53
C SER A 148 -14.01 -6.11 -4.33
N LEU A 149 -13.39 -5.11 -3.71
CA LEU A 149 -12.94 -3.90 -4.42
C LEU A 149 -11.89 -4.22 -5.49
N VAL A 150 -10.84 -4.97 -5.12
CA VAL A 150 -9.79 -5.37 -6.06
C VAL A 150 -10.38 -6.19 -7.22
N GLU A 151 -11.19 -7.20 -6.91
CA GLU A 151 -11.82 -8.07 -7.89
C GLU A 151 -12.74 -7.29 -8.84
N SER A 152 -13.63 -6.44 -8.30
CA SER A 152 -14.55 -5.64 -9.13
C SER A 152 -13.79 -4.71 -10.07
N VAL A 153 -12.82 -3.95 -9.55
CA VAL A 153 -12.03 -3.00 -10.33
C VAL A 153 -11.23 -3.69 -11.42
N LEU A 154 -10.53 -4.79 -11.10
CA LEU A 154 -9.73 -5.51 -12.10
C LEU A 154 -10.62 -6.17 -13.16
N ASN A 155 -11.72 -6.81 -12.77
CA ASN A 155 -12.67 -7.42 -13.71
C ASN A 155 -13.25 -6.42 -14.70
N THR A 156 -13.42 -5.17 -14.29
CA THR A 156 -13.88 -4.12 -15.20
C THR A 156 -12.77 -3.66 -16.12
N ILE A 157 -11.55 -3.48 -15.61
CA ILE A 157 -10.40 -3.07 -16.44
C ILE A 157 -10.08 -4.10 -17.52
N GLU A 158 -10.20 -5.40 -17.23
CA GLU A 158 -9.98 -6.44 -18.25
C GLU A 158 -10.99 -6.39 -19.42
N LYS A 159 -12.12 -5.69 -19.24
CA LYS A 159 -13.17 -5.54 -20.26
C LYS A 159 -13.09 -4.22 -21.03
N LEU A 160 -12.21 -3.29 -20.63
CA LEU A 160 -11.94 -2.03 -21.32
C LEU A 160 -11.00 -2.23 -22.52
#